data_AF-A0A1G8QPD7-F1
#
_entry.id   AF-A0A1G8QPD7-F1
#
_cell.length_a   1.000
_cell.length_b   1.000
_cell.length_c   1.000
_cell.angle_alpha   90.00
_cell.angle_beta   90.00
_cell.angle_gamma   90.00
#
_symmetry.space_group_name_H-M   'P 1'
#
loop_
_entity.id
_entity.type
_entity.pdbx_description
1 polymer ?
#
loop_
_entity_poly.entity_id
_entity_poly.type
_entity_poly.pdbx_seq_one_letter_code
_entity_poly.pdbx_strand_id
1 'polypeptide(L)'
;MRFREVRSAIVAAIAGMVLAGGVHGVASADTTSQFSVVDGAIRPATGTPVPASGTQASLWSDSSYATTVIEGSGRVAIGAIGDNCEGWPTVRVTVDGRVAGDTTIVSATQYGTYPVGSALAAGRHEVRIQFVNDLRTASCDRNVHLAYARMETPGVTDTTFSFAVMPDTQQEVLNASDTRFGNRTDWLARNKSALDLRFVTHSGDVVNWDTPDHSQYVIAQNAMRALEAAKVPYSLAIGNHDTQATGVGGSARDPARTRELVRDTTVFNRYFTAARFGAVGGQFEQGKVDNSYSTYEAGGLQWLVLTLELWPRAEAVTWAKGVVAAHPRHNVIVVTHDYIDGNGAIEQSASYGATSPQYLFDNLVKQYANVKFVFSGHTGIAANRVDTGVHGNKIYSFMQTFHSNTTNPVRMLEIDTKADSVRTWIYAPYNDQSFTEYDRSFTGIGLVR
;
A
#
# COMPACT_ATOMS: atom_id res chain seq x y z
N MET A 1 -6.50 -71.27 26.23
CA MET A 1 -5.17 -71.84 25.93
C MET A 1 -5.21 -72.36 24.49
N ARG A 2 -4.31 -71.85 23.61
CA ARG A 2 -3.96 -72.36 22.25
C ARG A 2 -5.03 -72.24 21.14
N PHE A 3 -4.78 -71.47 20.07
CA PHE A 3 -4.12 -71.84 18.78
C PHE A 3 -4.86 -73.00 18.07
N ARG A 4 -5.18 -73.02 16.77
CA ARG A 4 -4.59 -72.42 15.55
C ARG A 4 -5.51 -72.77 14.35
N GLU A 5 -5.49 -71.99 13.27
CA GLU A 5 -5.34 -72.39 11.84
C GLU A 5 -6.57 -71.99 11.00
N VAL A 6 -6.53 -71.55 9.73
CA VAL A 6 -5.56 -71.73 8.65
C VAL A 6 -5.85 -70.79 7.45
N ARG A 7 -4.79 -70.46 6.68
CA ARG A 7 -4.70 -70.05 5.26
C ARG A 7 -5.27 -68.69 4.78
N SER A 8 -4.33 -67.77 4.53
CA SER A 8 -4.46 -66.68 3.55
C SER A 8 -4.11 -67.18 2.15
N ALA A 9 -4.97 -66.87 1.17
CA ALA A 9 -4.69 -66.99 -0.25
C ALA A 9 -4.32 -65.62 -0.84
N ILE A 10 -3.30 -65.62 -1.69
CA ILE A 10 -2.79 -64.47 -2.44
C ILE A 10 -3.70 -64.22 -3.65
N VAL A 11 -4.16 -62.98 -3.83
CA VAL A 11 -4.44 -62.42 -5.16
C VAL A 11 -3.90 -60.99 -5.20
N ALA A 12 -2.96 -60.77 -6.10
CA ALA A 12 -2.37 -59.49 -6.42
C ALA A 12 -3.37 -58.65 -7.24
N ALA A 13 -3.54 -57.38 -6.87
CA ALA A 13 -4.11 -56.36 -7.74
C ALA A 13 -3.15 -55.16 -7.76
N ILE A 14 -2.61 -54.92 -8.94
CA ILE A 14 -1.68 -53.85 -9.29
C ILE A 14 -2.46 -52.52 -9.24
N ALA A 15 -2.04 -51.60 -8.38
CA ALA A 15 -2.44 -50.21 -8.43
C ALA A 15 -1.20 -49.35 -8.71
N GLY A 16 -1.13 -48.83 -9.94
CA GLY A 16 -0.09 -47.90 -10.36
C GLY A 16 -0.24 -46.58 -9.62
N MET A 17 0.78 -46.22 -8.86
CA MET A 17 0.92 -44.90 -8.25
C MET A 17 2.14 -44.25 -8.91
N VAL A 18 1.89 -43.34 -9.85
CA VAL A 18 2.89 -42.44 -10.40
C VAL A 18 3.25 -41.44 -9.31
N LEU A 19 4.27 -41.77 -8.52
CA LEU A 19 4.99 -40.82 -7.70
C LEU A 19 5.91 -40.03 -8.64
N ALA A 20 5.44 -38.88 -9.12
CA ALA A 20 6.33 -37.87 -9.65
C ALA A 20 7.19 -37.39 -8.48
N GLY A 21 8.40 -37.94 -8.39
CA GLY A 21 9.43 -37.48 -7.47
C GLY A 21 9.71 -36.01 -7.75
N GLY A 22 9.22 -35.15 -6.87
CA GLY A 22 9.71 -33.79 -6.75
C GLY A 22 11.18 -33.89 -6.35
N VAL A 23 12.06 -33.73 -7.34
CA VAL A 23 13.46 -33.45 -7.09
C VAL A 23 13.47 -32.08 -6.41
N HIS A 24 13.44 -32.08 -5.08
CA HIS A 24 13.97 -30.95 -4.33
C HIS A 24 15.45 -30.89 -4.67
N GLY A 25 15.75 -30.09 -5.70
CA GLY A 25 17.11 -29.65 -5.98
C GLY A 25 17.62 -28.99 -4.70
N VAL A 26 18.40 -29.75 -3.96
CA VAL A 26 19.30 -29.22 -2.93
C VAL A 26 20.14 -28.20 -3.69
N ALA A 27 19.97 -26.92 -3.38
CA ALA A 27 20.78 -25.87 -3.96
C ALA A 27 22.24 -26.24 -3.75
N SER A 28 22.94 -26.53 -4.85
CA SER A 28 24.37 -26.75 -4.84
C SER A 28 25.01 -25.43 -4.41
N ALA A 29 25.49 -25.40 -3.16
CA ALA A 29 26.30 -24.33 -2.64
C ALA A 29 27.69 -24.45 -3.25
N ASP A 30 27.84 -23.99 -4.50
CA ASP A 30 29.16 -23.79 -5.11
C ASP A 30 29.09 -22.79 -6.27
N THR A 31 28.63 -21.57 -5.99
CA THR A 31 28.91 -20.44 -6.89
C THR A 31 30.15 -19.73 -6.38
N THR A 32 31.22 -19.73 -7.16
CA THR A 32 32.42 -18.94 -6.85
C THR A 32 32.06 -17.46 -6.87
N SER A 33 32.78 -16.64 -6.10
CA SER A 33 32.60 -15.19 -6.13
C SER A 33 32.69 -14.65 -7.57
N GLN A 34 31.77 -13.78 -7.96
CA GLN A 34 31.77 -13.12 -9.26
C GLN A 34 32.89 -12.08 -9.44
N PHE A 35 33.62 -11.76 -8.36
CA PHE A 35 34.60 -10.69 -8.35
C PHE A 35 36.03 -11.23 -8.43
N SER A 36 36.84 -10.58 -9.26
CA SER A 36 38.30 -10.55 -9.10
C SER A 36 38.68 -9.30 -8.32
N VAL A 37 39.60 -9.40 -7.36
CA VAL A 37 39.92 -8.30 -6.44
C VAL A 37 41.40 -7.96 -6.49
N VAL A 38 41.70 -6.67 -6.49
CA VAL A 38 43.04 -6.10 -6.36
C VAL A 38 43.11 -5.28 -5.08
N ASP A 39 44.22 -5.42 -4.35
CA ASP A 39 44.45 -4.83 -3.01
C ASP A 39 43.27 -5.08 -2.06
N GLY A 40 42.74 -6.30 -2.11
CA GLY A 40 41.58 -6.74 -1.34
C GLY A 40 41.53 -8.25 -1.24
N ALA A 41 40.41 -8.79 -0.74
CA ALA A 41 40.24 -10.23 -0.63
C ALA A 41 38.78 -10.66 -0.81
N ILE A 42 38.59 -11.86 -1.36
CA ILE A 42 37.31 -12.57 -1.22
C ILE A 42 37.25 -13.19 0.17
N ARG A 43 36.19 -12.90 0.92
CA ARG A 43 35.96 -13.37 2.29
C ARG A 43 34.56 -13.99 2.43
N PRO A 44 34.30 -14.81 3.46
CA PRO A 44 32.94 -15.18 3.80
C PRO A 44 32.05 -13.94 3.96
N ALA A 45 30.84 -14.00 3.45
CA ALA A 45 29.87 -12.92 3.58
C ALA A 45 29.51 -12.70 5.06
N THR A 46 29.41 -11.44 5.47
CA THR A 46 29.12 -11.04 6.86
C THR A 46 27.77 -10.35 7.01
N GLY A 47 27.16 -9.93 5.90
CA GLY A 47 25.84 -9.29 5.88
C GLY A 47 24.69 -10.25 5.59
N THR A 48 23.48 -9.69 5.58
CA THR A 48 22.23 -10.39 5.28
C THR A 48 21.46 -9.71 4.12
N PRO A 49 20.76 -10.48 3.27
CA PRO A 49 20.84 -11.94 3.14
C PRO A 49 22.23 -12.39 2.66
N VAL A 50 22.63 -13.62 3.00
CA VAL A 50 23.91 -14.19 2.51
C VAL A 50 23.82 -14.36 0.99
N PRO A 51 24.79 -13.84 0.21
CA PRO A 51 24.80 -14.00 -1.24
C PRO A 51 24.92 -15.47 -1.63
N ALA A 52 24.45 -15.83 -2.83
CA ALA A 52 24.48 -17.21 -3.32
C ALA A 52 25.89 -17.82 -3.35
N SER A 53 26.94 -16.98 -3.49
CA SER A 53 28.34 -17.40 -3.44
C SER A 53 28.86 -17.68 -2.04
N GLY A 54 28.09 -17.35 -0.98
CA GLY A 54 28.53 -17.37 0.41
C GLY A 54 29.67 -16.39 0.74
N THR A 55 30.07 -15.55 -0.21
CA THR A 55 31.30 -14.73 -0.13
C THR A 55 31.04 -13.27 -0.50
N GLN A 56 31.94 -12.38 -0.09
CA GLN A 56 31.98 -10.96 -0.41
C GLN A 56 33.40 -10.55 -0.86
N ALA A 57 33.52 -9.57 -1.74
CA ALA A 57 34.78 -8.90 -2.05
C ALA A 57 35.00 -7.73 -1.08
N SER A 58 36.02 -7.82 -0.23
CA SER A 58 36.37 -6.79 0.74
C SER A 58 37.53 -5.92 0.22
N LEU A 59 37.32 -4.61 0.20
CA LEU A 59 38.24 -3.58 -0.28
C LEU A 59 38.67 -2.70 0.92
N TRP A 60 39.97 -2.41 1.04
CA TRP A 60 40.58 -1.86 2.27
C TRP A 60 41.23 -0.48 2.12
N SER A 61 41.40 0.00 0.90
CA SER A 61 42.05 1.30 0.64
C SER A 61 41.61 1.92 -0.67
N ASP A 62 42.06 3.15 -0.94
CA ASP A 62 41.83 3.84 -2.21
C ASP A 62 42.47 3.14 -3.43
N SER A 63 43.41 2.22 -3.19
CA SER A 63 44.00 1.38 -4.24
C SER A 63 43.20 0.11 -4.52
N SER A 64 42.28 -0.26 -3.62
CA SER A 64 41.45 -1.45 -3.73
C SER A 64 40.35 -1.32 -4.79
N TYR A 65 40.20 -2.35 -5.61
CA TYR A 65 39.06 -2.46 -6.51
C TYR A 65 38.68 -3.91 -6.80
N ALA A 66 37.40 -4.11 -7.09
CA ALA A 66 36.88 -5.35 -7.63
C ALA A 66 36.49 -5.18 -9.10
N THR A 67 36.75 -6.19 -9.92
CA THR A 67 36.26 -6.27 -11.30
C THR A 67 35.35 -7.47 -11.48
N THR A 68 34.36 -7.31 -12.34
CA THR A 68 33.43 -8.38 -12.72
C THR A 68 32.87 -8.12 -14.12
N VAL A 69 32.20 -9.11 -14.68
CA VAL A 69 31.49 -8.99 -15.94
C VAL A 69 30.02 -9.25 -15.65
N ILE A 70 29.16 -8.36 -16.10
CA ILE A 70 27.71 -8.52 -16.01
C ILE A 70 27.11 -8.51 -17.41
N GLU A 71 26.05 -9.28 -17.61
CA GLU A 71 25.34 -9.37 -18.88
C GLU A 71 23.89 -8.87 -18.73
N GLY A 72 23.37 -8.24 -19.78
CA GLY A 72 22.00 -7.74 -19.85
C GLY A 72 21.91 -6.27 -20.21
N SER A 73 20.70 -5.71 -20.12
CA SER A 73 20.41 -4.29 -20.26
C SER A 73 19.93 -3.72 -18.93
N GLY A 74 20.25 -2.47 -18.62
CA GLY A 74 19.79 -1.84 -17.38
C GLY A 74 20.85 -0.97 -16.73
N ARG A 75 20.69 -0.63 -15.45
CA ARG A 75 21.72 0.05 -14.67
C ARG A 75 22.58 -0.97 -13.95
N VAL A 76 23.83 -0.62 -13.71
CA VAL A 76 24.69 -1.42 -12.83
C VAL A 76 24.21 -1.24 -11.41
N ALA A 77 23.85 -2.32 -10.74
CA ALA A 77 23.50 -2.31 -9.33
C ALA A 77 24.51 -3.13 -8.53
N ILE A 78 25.05 -2.52 -7.47
CA ILE A 78 26.00 -3.18 -6.57
C ILE A 78 25.30 -3.51 -5.25
N GLY A 79 25.48 -4.75 -4.79
CA GLY A 79 25.06 -5.22 -3.48
C GLY A 79 26.20 -5.07 -2.50
N ALA A 80 26.07 -4.22 -1.47
CA ALA A 80 27.20 -3.93 -0.59
C ALA A 80 26.80 -3.59 0.85
N ILE A 81 27.74 -3.85 1.77
CA ILE A 81 27.81 -3.28 3.11
C ILE A 81 29.14 -2.54 3.27
N GLY A 82 29.26 -1.73 4.30
CA GLY A 82 30.47 -0.98 4.61
C GLY A 82 30.72 -0.86 6.10
N ASP A 83 31.99 -0.77 6.46
CA ASP A 83 32.41 -0.41 7.81
C ASP A 83 32.37 1.12 7.91
N ASN A 84 31.49 1.65 8.76
CA ASN A 84 31.48 3.09 9.04
C ASN A 84 32.67 3.45 9.93
N CYS A 85 33.46 4.42 9.50
CA CYS A 85 34.50 5.03 10.30
C CYS A 85 34.52 6.51 9.97
N GLU A 86 33.95 7.35 10.84
CA GLU A 86 33.77 8.80 10.63
C GLU A 86 33.10 9.14 9.28
N GLY A 87 32.17 8.28 8.84
CA GLY A 87 31.57 8.34 7.51
C GLY A 87 31.53 6.97 6.84
N TRP A 88 30.63 6.85 5.86
CA TRP A 88 30.42 5.63 5.10
C TRP A 88 31.38 5.54 3.90
N PRO A 89 31.78 4.32 3.49
CA PRO A 89 32.61 4.13 2.31
C PRO A 89 31.83 4.49 1.04
N THR A 90 32.54 5.10 0.11
CA THR A 90 32.08 5.48 -1.21
C THR A 90 32.88 4.72 -2.24
N VAL A 91 32.18 4.20 -3.24
CA VAL A 91 32.81 3.50 -4.36
C VAL A 91 32.54 4.22 -5.67
N ARG A 92 33.53 4.22 -6.55
CA ARG A 92 33.42 4.65 -7.94
C ARG A 92 33.21 3.44 -8.83
N VAL A 93 32.16 3.47 -9.63
CA VAL A 93 31.85 2.44 -10.62
C VAL A 93 32.26 2.91 -12.00
N THR A 94 33.06 2.09 -12.68
CA THR A 94 33.46 2.26 -14.09
C THR A 94 32.90 1.11 -14.90
N VAL A 95 32.26 1.42 -16.02
CA VAL A 95 31.68 0.44 -16.95
C VAL A 95 32.28 0.63 -18.33
N ASP A 96 32.81 -0.45 -18.92
CA ASP A 96 33.46 -0.46 -20.23
C ASP A 96 34.50 0.67 -20.38
N GLY A 97 35.28 0.88 -19.31
CA GLY A 97 36.33 1.91 -19.23
C GLY A 97 35.85 3.34 -18.98
N ARG A 98 34.55 3.59 -18.80
CA ARG A 98 33.98 4.92 -18.51
C ARG A 98 33.39 5.00 -17.11
N VAL A 99 33.66 6.09 -16.39
CA VAL A 99 33.07 6.31 -15.06
C VAL A 99 31.56 6.45 -15.19
N ALA A 100 30.82 5.56 -14.54
CA ALA A 100 29.36 5.57 -14.48
C ALA A 100 28.85 6.46 -13.32
N GLY A 101 29.59 6.52 -12.22
CA GLY A 101 29.29 7.37 -11.08
C GLY A 101 29.88 6.86 -9.78
N ASP A 102 29.66 7.62 -8.71
CA ASP A 102 30.06 7.29 -7.35
C ASP A 102 28.82 7.02 -6.49
N THR A 103 28.90 6.09 -5.54
CA THR A 103 27.82 5.80 -4.58
C THR A 103 28.37 5.49 -3.20
N THR A 104 27.67 5.95 -2.16
CA THR A 104 28.02 5.72 -0.75
C THR A 104 27.24 4.52 -0.19
N ILE A 105 27.94 3.61 0.49
CA ILE A 105 27.37 2.37 1.03
C ILE A 105 26.99 2.61 2.49
N VAL A 106 25.70 2.76 2.76
CA VAL A 106 25.16 3.28 4.04
C VAL A 106 24.56 2.19 4.93
N SER A 107 25.08 0.97 4.86
CA SER A 107 24.62 -0.17 5.64
C SER A 107 25.79 -1.03 6.10
N ALA A 108 25.79 -1.43 7.37
CA ALA A 108 26.83 -2.29 7.95
C ALA A 108 26.47 -3.79 7.95
N THR A 109 25.18 -4.13 7.94
CA THR A 109 24.73 -5.52 8.21
C THR A 109 23.76 -6.07 7.16
N GLN A 110 23.10 -5.21 6.39
CA GLN A 110 22.20 -5.62 5.31
C GLN A 110 22.78 -5.21 3.97
N TYR A 111 22.99 -6.15 3.05
CA TYR A 111 23.50 -5.80 1.71
C TYR A 111 22.48 -4.96 0.96
N GLY A 112 22.68 -3.64 0.98
CA GLY A 112 21.88 -2.69 0.22
C GLY A 112 22.16 -2.83 -1.28
N THR A 113 21.17 -2.58 -2.11
CA THR A 113 21.32 -2.49 -3.57
C THR A 113 21.48 -1.03 -3.97
N TYR A 114 22.60 -0.69 -4.61
CA TYR A 114 22.93 0.66 -5.01
C TYR A 114 23.04 0.73 -6.54
N PRO A 115 22.03 1.25 -7.26
CA PRO A 115 22.12 1.48 -8.70
C PRO A 115 23.05 2.66 -9.00
N VAL A 116 23.95 2.51 -9.96
CA VAL A 116 24.95 3.52 -10.33
C VAL A 116 24.89 3.83 -11.83
N GLY A 117 24.91 5.11 -12.16
CA GLY A 117 24.92 5.61 -13.54
C GLY A 117 23.59 5.50 -14.28
N SER A 118 23.66 5.68 -15.60
CA SER A 118 22.52 5.58 -16.53
C SER A 118 22.29 4.14 -17.00
N ALA A 119 21.12 3.89 -17.59
CA ALA A 119 20.84 2.59 -18.19
C ALA A 119 21.74 2.32 -19.41
N LEU A 120 22.20 1.08 -19.51
CA LEU A 120 23.02 0.52 -20.56
C LEU A 120 22.16 -0.35 -21.47
N ALA A 121 22.51 -0.38 -22.76
CA ALA A 121 21.87 -1.28 -23.73
C ALA A 121 22.16 -2.74 -23.39
N ALA A 122 21.43 -3.68 -24.01
CA ALA A 122 21.70 -5.09 -23.82
C ALA A 122 23.10 -5.44 -24.30
N GLY A 123 23.90 -6.06 -23.43
CA GLY A 123 25.25 -6.47 -23.79
C GLY A 123 26.00 -7.10 -22.63
N ARG A 124 27.27 -7.42 -22.90
CA ARG A 124 28.24 -7.85 -21.89
C ARG A 124 29.07 -6.62 -21.50
N HIS A 125 29.09 -6.31 -20.21
CA HIS A 125 29.72 -5.10 -19.69
C HIS A 125 30.80 -5.42 -18.67
N GLU A 126 31.96 -4.80 -18.82
CA GLU A 126 33.06 -4.90 -17.86
C GLU A 126 32.89 -3.84 -16.77
N VAL A 127 32.78 -4.28 -15.52
CA VAL A 127 32.52 -3.40 -14.38
C VAL A 127 33.71 -3.43 -13.43
N ARG A 128 34.20 -2.23 -13.08
CA ARG A 128 35.19 -2.00 -12.03
C ARG A 128 34.57 -1.16 -10.92
N ILE A 129 34.65 -1.63 -9.68
CA ILE A 129 34.15 -0.98 -8.47
C ILE A 129 35.36 -0.67 -7.59
N GLN A 130 35.72 0.60 -7.49
CA GLN A 130 36.89 1.07 -6.74
C GLN A 130 36.46 1.77 -5.46
N PHE A 131 37.14 1.49 -4.34
CA PHE A 131 36.96 2.26 -3.10
C PHE A 131 37.73 3.59 -3.21
N VAL A 132 37.10 4.72 -2.83
CA VAL A 132 37.65 6.07 -3.17
C VAL A 132 37.69 7.07 -2.02
N ASN A 133 37.39 6.64 -0.80
CA ASN A 133 37.48 7.50 0.37
C ASN A 133 37.91 6.70 1.60
N ASP A 134 39.01 5.97 1.50
CA ASP A 134 39.60 5.27 2.62
C ASP A 134 39.86 6.21 3.82
N LEU A 135 39.65 5.68 5.01
CA LEU A 135 40.03 6.32 6.26
C LEU A 135 40.30 5.25 7.30
N ARG A 136 41.52 5.27 7.83
CA ARG A 136 41.91 4.46 8.97
C ARG A 136 42.38 5.35 10.11
N THR A 137 41.77 5.16 11.28
CA THR A 137 42.17 5.82 12.52
C THR A 137 42.66 4.78 13.52
N ALA A 138 43.01 5.23 14.74
CA ALA A 138 43.35 4.31 15.82
C ALA A 138 42.13 3.49 16.31
N SER A 139 40.91 3.99 16.10
CA SER A 139 39.68 3.40 16.66
C SER A 139 38.80 2.68 15.63
N CYS A 140 38.98 2.93 14.34
CA CYS A 140 38.19 2.29 13.28
C CYS A 140 38.92 2.27 11.94
N ASP A 141 38.37 1.49 11.01
CA ASP A 141 38.88 1.30 9.65
C ASP A 141 37.70 1.28 8.68
N ARG A 142 37.72 2.14 7.66
CA ARG A 142 36.63 2.26 6.69
C ARG A 142 36.86 1.29 5.55
N ASN A 143 35.98 0.30 5.40
CA ASN A 143 36.09 -0.70 4.35
C ASN A 143 34.77 -0.89 3.63
N VAL A 144 34.81 -1.37 2.39
CA VAL A 144 33.60 -1.77 1.65
C VAL A 144 33.62 -3.27 1.35
N HIS A 145 32.44 -3.88 1.40
CA HIS A 145 32.26 -5.32 1.19
C HIS A 145 31.14 -5.56 0.17
N LEU A 146 31.52 -6.03 -1.03
CA LEU A 146 30.63 -6.22 -2.16
C LEU A 146 30.14 -7.68 -2.18
N ALA A 147 28.84 -7.90 -2.06
CA ALA A 147 28.23 -9.23 -2.19
C ALA A 147 27.98 -9.62 -3.65
N TYR A 148 27.51 -8.67 -4.46
CA TYR A 148 27.17 -8.92 -5.86
C TYR A 148 27.23 -7.63 -6.67
N ALA A 149 27.29 -7.77 -7.98
CA ALA A 149 27.01 -6.72 -8.95
C ALA A 149 26.25 -7.35 -10.11
N ARG A 150 25.18 -6.70 -10.54
CA ARG A 150 24.30 -7.22 -11.59
C ARG A 150 23.77 -6.10 -12.47
N MET A 151 23.27 -6.48 -13.63
CA MET A 151 22.32 -5.61 -14.32
C MET A 151 21.02 -5.59 -13.55
N GLU A 152 20.66 -4.42 -13.05
CA GLU A 152 19.31 -4.11 -12.67
C GLU A 152 18.64 -3.48 -13.89
N THR A 153 17.89 -4.29 -14.63
CA THR A 153 16.86 -3.72 -15.48
C THR A 153 15.99 -2.87 -14.56
N PRO A 154 15.84 -1.55 -14.77
CA PRO A 154 14.71 -0.87 -14.19
C PRO A 154 13.53 -1.73 -14.64
N GLY A 155 12.81 -2.36 -13.71
CA GLY A 155 11.66 -3.15 -14.11
C GLY A 155 10.79 -2.31 -15.04
N VAL A 156 9.93 -2.94 -15.85
CA VAL A 156 8.74 -2.19 -16.24
C VAL A 156 8.10 -1.81 -14.91
N THR A 157 8.32 -0.57 -14.47
CA THR A 157 7.63 -0.05 -13.31
C THR A 157 6.18 -0.18 -13.73
N ASP A 158 5.49 -1.09 -13.06
CA ASP A 158 4.06 -1.14 -13.17
C ASP A 158 3.59 0.26 -12.79
N THR A 159 3.16 0.99 -13.80
CA THR A 159 2.82 2.42 -13.74
C THR A 159 1.32 2.58 -13.73
N THR A 160 0.58 1.50 -13.96
CA THR A 160 -0.88 1.46 -13.97
C THR A 160 -1.36 0.63 -12.81
N PHE A 161 -2.19 1.18 -11.95
CA PHE A 161 -2.78 0.41 -10.86
C PHE A 161 -4.16 0.93 -10.53
N SER A 162 -4.96 0.14 -9.82
CA SER A 162 -6.28 0.57 -9.37
C SER A 162 -6.42 0.68 -7.86
N PHE A 163 -7.31 1.56 -7.44
CA PHE A 163 -7.89 1.54 -6.11
C PHE A 163 -9.42 1.66 -6.19
N ALA A 164 -10.12 1.08 -5.21
CA ALA A 164 -11.57 1.08 -5.18
C ALA A 164 -12.10 1.90 -4.00
N VAL A 165 -13.24 2.54 -4.21
CA VAL A 165 -13.96 3.31 -3.18
C VAL A 165 -15.36 2.71 -3.09
N MET A 166 -15.69 2.14 -1.93
CA MET A 166 -17.04 1.65 -1.61
C MET A 166 -17.89 2.82 -1.07
N PRO A 167 -19.14 2.96 -1.52
CA PRO A 167 -20.09 3.94 -1.02
C PRO A 167 -20.68 3.49 0.33
N ASP A 168 -21.64 4.25 0.84
CA ASP A 168 -22.38 3.96 2.06
C ASP A 168 -23.15 2.62 1.96
N THR A 169 -22.84 1.66 2.85
CA THR A 169 -23.34 0.28 2.80
C THR A 169 -24.46 0.00 3.81
N GLN A 170 -24.94 1.02 4.52
CA GLN A 170 -25.91 0.87 5.61
C GLN A 170 -27.20 0.11 5.23
N GLN A 171 -27.61 0.14 3.95
CA GLN A 171 -28.80 -0.60 3.49
C GLN A 171 -28.51 -2.09 3.21
N GLU A 172 -27.25 -2.49 3.12
CA GLU A 172 -26.79 -3.84 2.76
C GLU A 172 -26.52 -4.73 3.99
N VAL A 173 -26.71 -4.20 5.19
CA VAL A 173 -26.41 -4.90 6.46
C VAL A 173 -27.64 -5.09 7.36
N LEU A 174 -28.83 -4.72 6.88
CA LEU A 174 -30.07 -4.79 7.67
C LEU A 174 -30.50 -6.22 7.99
N ASN A 175 -30.11 -7.20 7.17
CA ASN A 175 -30.44 -8.59 7.34
C ASN A 175 -29.31 -9.47 6.77
N ALA A 176 -29.05 -10.62 7.40
CA ALA A 176 -27.95 -11.50 6.99
C ALA A 176 -28.18 -12.22 5.64
N SER A 177 -29.39 -12.19 5.08
CA SER A 177 -29.66 -12.71 3.73
C SER A 177 -29.28 -11.73 2.62
N ASP A 178 -29.02 -10.46 2.94
CA ASP A 178 -28.50 -9.51 1.98
C ASP A 178 -27.02 -9.81 1.70
N THR A 179 -26.74 -10.18 0.46
CA THR A 179 -25.40 -10.60 0.03
C THR A 179 -24.65 -9.50 -0.72
N ARG A 180 -25.23 -8.30 -0.88
CA ARG A 180 -24.69 -7.23 -1.73
C ARG A 180 -23.32 -6.74 -1.29
N PHE A 181 -23.12 -6.54 0.01
CA PHE A 181 -21.83 -6.07 0.53
C PHE A 181 -20.76 -7.16 0.38
N GLY A 182 -21.04 -8.38 0.81
CA GLY A 182 -20.14 -9.52 0.66
C GLY A 182 -19.81 -9.84 -0.80
N ASN A 183 -20.78 -9.75 -1.70
CA ASN A 183 -20.57 -9.93 -3.13
C ASN A 183 -19.58 -8.91 -3.71
N ARG A 184 -19.67 -7.64 -3.29
CA ARG A 184 -18.78 -6.56 -3.75
C ARG A 184 -17.34 -6.82 -3.34
N THR A 185 -17.12 -7.13 -2.06
CA THR A 185 -15.78 -7.40 -1.51
C THR A 185 -15.20 -8.70 -2.07
N ASP A 186 -16.01 -9.75 -2.26
CA ASP A 186 -15.62 -10.99 -2.93
C ASP A 186 -15.20 -10.74 -4.38
N TRP A 187 -15.94 -9.90 -5.11
CA TRP A 187 -15.60 -9.56 -6.49
C TRP A 187 -14.27 -8.79 -6.56
N LEU A 188 -14.07 -7.80 -5.69
CA LEU A 188 -12.80 -7.06 -5.60
C LEU A 188 -11.62 -8.00 -5.27
N ALA A 189 -11.81 -8.89 -4.29
CA ALA A 189 -10.79 -9.86 -3.90
C ALA A 189 -10.44 -10.85 -5.02
N ARG A 190 -11.45 -11.41 -5.70
CA ARG A 190 -11.25 -12.35 -6.82
C ARG A 190 -10.61 -11.70 -8.05
N ASN A 191 -10.91 -10.42 -8.28
CA ASN A 191 -10.37 -9.67 -9.42
C ASN A 191 -9.13 -8.84 -9.07
N LYS A 192 -8.54 -9.01 -7.88
CA LYS A 192 -7.40 -8.23 -7.40
C LYS A 192 -6.29 -8.11 -8.45
N SER A 193 -5.85 -9.23 -9.03
CA SER A 193 -4.78 -9.24 -10.03
C SER A 193 -5.21 -8.65 -11.37
N ALA A 194 -6.45 -8.88 -11.80
CA ALA A 194 -6.97 -8.39 -13.08
C ALA A 194 -7.19 -6.87 -13.07
N LEU A 195 -7.55 -6.31 -11.92
CA LEU A 195 -7.74 -4.87 -11.71
C LEU A 195 -6.44 -4.15 -11.34
N ASP A 196 -5.37 -4.89 -11.07
CA ASP A 196 -4.23 -4.42 -10.27
C ASP A 196 -4.67 -3.61 -9.03
N LEU A 197 -5.53 -4.21 -8.22
CA LEU A 197 -6.14 -3.55 -7.06
C LEU A 197 -5.15 -3.45 -5.89
N ARG A 198 -4.74 -2.22 -5.57
CA ARG A 198 -3.74 -1.93 -4.53
C ARG A 198 -4.33 -1.51 -3.20
N PHE A 199 -5.52 -0.92 -3.20
CA PHE A 199 -6.17 -0.44 -2.00
C PHE A 199 -7.69 -0.37 -2.17
N VAL A 200 -8.45 -0.55 -1.09
CA VAL A 200 -9.89 -0.31 -1.04
C VAL A 200 -10.22 0.66 0.09
N THR A 201 -11.02 1.70 -0.15
CA THR A 201 -11.53 2.55 0.93
C THR A 201 -13.06 2.57 0.94
N HIS A 202 -13.65 3.03 2.04
CA HIS A 202 -15.09 3.13 2.21
C HIS A 202 -15.45 4.51 2.75
N SER A 203 -16.47 5.14 2.20
CA SER A 203 -16.89 6.50 2.54
C SER A 203 -17.66 6.65 3.85
N GLY A 204 -17.67 5.66 4.75
CA GLY A 204 -18.52 5.69 5.96
C GLY A 204 -19.91 5.11 5.77
N ASP A 205 -20.70 5.18 6.84
CA ASP A 205 -21.99 4.49 6.99
C ASP A 205 -21.89 3.01 6.58
N VAL A 206 -20.92 2.33 7.21
CA VAL A 206 -20.66 0.89 7.02
C VAL A 206 -21.81 0.07 7.60
N VAL A 207 -22.39 0.54 8.70
CA VAL A 207 -23.64 -0.01 9.27
C VAL A 207 -24.75 1.03 9.26
N ASN A 208 -25.98 0.62 9.57
CA ASN A 208 -27.14 1.52 9.65
C ASN A 208 -27.44 1.98 11.07
N TRP A 209 -27.39 1.06 12.02
CA TRP A 209 -27.53 1.39 13.42
C TRP A 209 -27.09 0.22 14.27
N ASP A 210 -26.76 0.52 15.53
CA ASP A 210 -26.47 -0.52 16.50
C ASP A 210 -27.72 -1.11 17.14
N THR A 211 -27.71 -2.43 17.33
CA THR A 211 -28.70 -3.23 18.06
C THR A 211 -28.00 -3.96 19.21
N PRO A 212 -28.72 -4.43 20.26
CA PRO A 212 -28.09 -5.10 21.39
C PRO A 212 -27.25 -6.35 21.03
N ASP A 213 -27.56 -7.01 19.91
CA ASP A 213 -26.82 -8.15 19.37
C ASP A 213 -25.70 -7.76 18.39
N HIS A 214 -25.56 -6.47 18.07
CA HIS A 214 -24.59 -5.90 17.14
C HIS A 214 -24.58 -6.61 15.76
N SER A 215 -25.73 -7.12 15.32
CA SER A 215 -25.83 -7.99 14.13
C SER A 215 -25.35 -7.33 12.83
N GLN A 216 -25.62 -6.04 12.65
CA GLN A 216 -25.15 -5.29 11.46
C GLN A 216 -23.62 -5.21 11.39
N TYR A 217 -22.96 -5.02 12.53
CA TYR A 217 -21.50 -5.04 12.61
C TYR A 217 -20.93 -6.43 12.29
N VAL A 218 -21.60 -7.51 12.72
CA VAL A 218 -21.22 -8.89 12.37
C VAL A 218 -21.34 -9.12 10.86
N ILE A 219 -22.43 -8.66 10.23
CA ILE A 219 -22.65 -8.78 8.78
C ILE A 219 -21.58 -8.01 8.01
N ALA A 220 -21.35 -6.75 8.35
CA ALA A 220 -20.32 -5.91 7.73
C ALA A 220 -18.91 -6.49 7.92
N GLN A 221 -18.58 -6.96 9.14
CA GLN A 221 -17.30 -7.60 9.40
C GLN A 221 -17.10 -8.86 8.54
N ASN A 222 -18.13 -9.67 8.38
CA ASN A 222 -18.09 -10.87 7.55
C ASN A 222 -17.91 -10.53 6.07
N ALA A 223 -18.60 -9.49 5.57
CA ALA A 223 -18.43 -9.01 4.21
C ALA A 223 -16.97 -8.59 3.93
N MET A 224 -16.28 -7.97 4.89
CA MET A 224 -14.89 -7.53 4.70
C MET A 224 -13.85 -8.66 4.71
N ARG A 225 -14.21 -9.88 5.15
CA ARG A 225 -13.26 -11.01 5.27
C ARG A 225 -12.59 -11.39 3.95
N ALA A 226 -13.27 -11.20 2.82
CA ALA A 226 -12.72 -11.49 1.51
C ALA A 226 -11.47 -10.65 1.20
N LEU A 227 -11.50 -9.36 1.52
CA LEU A 227 -10.36 -8.44 1.34
C LEU A 227 -9.21 -8.79 2.30
N GLU A 228 -9.53 -9.12 3.56
CA GLU A 228 -8.56 -9.58 4.55
C GLU A 228 -7.84 -10.85 4.10
N ALA A 229 -8.59 -11.86 3.63
CA ALA A 229 -8.04 -13.12 3.15
C ALA A 229 -7.18 -12.93 1.89
N ALA A 230 -7.60 -12.04 0.98
CA ALA A 230 -6.83 -11.67 -0.21
C ALA A 230 -5.67 -10.69 0.06
N LYS A 231 -5.47 -10.28 1.31
CA LYS A 231 -4.47 -9.28 1.73
C LYS A 231 -4.54 -8.01 0.88
N VAL A 232 -5.76 -7.52 0.65
CA VAL A 232 -6.00 -6.21 0.04
C VAL A 232 -6.11 -5.21 1.19
N PRO A 233 -5.18 -4.25 1.33
CA PRO A 233 -5.28 -3.26 2.38
C PRO A 233 -6.51 -2.39 2.16
N TYR A 234 -7.16 -2.00 3.27
CA TYR A 234 -8.34 -1.17 3.20
C TYR A 234 -8.45 -0.16 4.32
N SER A 235 -9.35 0.82 4.16
CA SER A 235 -9.77 1.71 5.24
C SER A 235 -11.28 1.91 5.24
N LEU A 236 -11.83 2.24 6.41
CA LEU A 236 -13.23 2.57 6.58
C LEU A 236 -13.30 3.96 7.22
N ALA A 237 -13.82 4.95 6.49
CA ALA A 237 -14.28 6.17 7.16
C ALA A 237 -15.48 5.82 8.06
N ILE A 238 -15.75 6.68 9.04
CA ILE A 238 -16.89 6.54 9.94
C ILE A 238 -17.91 7.60 9.56
N GLY A 239 -19.11 7.15 9.21
CA GLY A 239 -20.27 8.01 9.01
C GLY A 239 -21.10 8.15 10.27
N ASN A 240 -22.23 8.85 10.21
CA ASN A 240 -23.04 9.05 11.41
C ASN A 240 -23.72 7.75 11.88
N HIS A 241 -24.05 6.83 10.97
CA HIS A 241 -24.66 5.54 11.29
C HIS A 241 -23.72 4.55 11.98
N ASP A 242 -22.41 4.79 11.87
CA ASP A 242 -21.36 3.97 12.49
C ASP A 242 -21.14 4.31 13.98
N THR A 243 -21.79 5.36 14.48
CA THR A 243 -21.68 5.90 15.84
C THR A 243 -22.94 5.63 16.66
N GLN A 244 -22.93 6.00 17.94
CA GLN A 244 -24.17 5.98 18.74
C GLN A 244 -25.14 7.14 18.40
N ALA A 245 -24.81 8.05 17.48
CA ALA A 245 -25.71 9.13 17.07
C ALA A 245 -26.98 8.62 16.39
N THR A 246 -26.90 7.50 15.68
CA THR A 246 -28.03 6.89 14.99
C THR A 246 -28.63 5.74 15.81
N GLY A 247 -29.96 5.74 15.92
CA GLY A 247 -30.76 4.73 16.59
C GLY A 247 -31.47 3.79 15.60
N VAL A 248 -32.17 2.80 16.15
CA VAL A 248 -32.95 1.85 15.37
C VAL A 248 -33.93 2.58 14.46
N GLY A 249 -33.91 2.26 13.16
CA GLY A 249 -34.71 2.94 12.14
C GLY A 249 -34.00 4.11 11.45
N GLY A 250 -32.72 4.36 11.74
CA GLY A 250 -31.88 5.30 11.00
C GLY A 250 -32.03 6.77 11.39
N SER A 251 -32.85 7.06 12.40
CA SER A 251 -33.02 8.41 12.97
C SER A 251 -32.05 8.65 14.13
N ALA A 252 -31.94 9.90 14.58
CA ALA A 252 -31.14 10.24 15.77
C ALA A 252 -31.57 9.38 16.98
N ARG A 253 -30.61 8.72 17.63
CA ARG A 253 -30.82 7.89 18.83
C ARG A 253 -31.38 8.72 19.98
N ASP A 254 -30.77 9.88 20.18
CA ASP A 254 -31.20 10.90 21.12
C ASP A 254 -30.93 12.27 20.47
N PRO A 255 -31.98 12.98 20.00
CA PRO A 255 -31.83 14.29 19.39
C PRO A 255 -31.15 15.34 20.29
N ALA A 256 -31.28 15.22 21.61
CA ALA A 256 -30.67 16.15 22.56
C ALA A 256 -29.16 15.89 22.75
N ARG A 257 -28.69 14.67 22.44
CA ARG A 257 -27.31 14.23 22.66
C ARG A 257 -26.56 13.86 21.38
N THR A 258 -27.13 14.09 20.20
CA THR A 258 -26.55 13.66 18.92
C THR A 258 -25.10 14.14 18.73
N ARG A 259 -24.78 15.36 19.19
CA ARG A 259 -23.41 15.93 19.14
C ARG A 259 -22.39 15.17 20.00
N GLU A 260 -22.81 14.62 21.12
CA GLU A 260 -21.96 13.79 21.98
C GLU A 260 -21.83 12.39 21.38
N LEU A 261 -22.98 11.82 20.99
CA LEU A 261 -23.09 10.45 20.52
C LEU A 261 -22.40 10.21 19.17
N VAL A 262 -22.20 11.24 18.34
CA VAL A 262 -21.42 11.12 17.08
C VAL A 262 -19.93 10.85 17.31
N ARG A 263 -19.45 10.97 18.56
CA ARG A 263 -18.08 10.61 18.95
C ARG A 263 -17.99 9.29 19.72
N ASP A 264 -19.12 8.67 20.01
CA ASP A 264 -19.13 7.33 20.58
C ASP A 264 -19.10 6.29 19.46
N THR A 265 -17.88 5.83 19.16
CA THR A 265 -17.55 4.79 18.19
C THR A 265 -17.07 3.50 18.90
N THR A 266 -17.45 3.32 20.17
CA THR A 266 -16.95 2.20 21.00
C THR A 266 -17.29 0.85 20.40
N VAL A 267 -18.50 0.69 19.87
CA VAL A 267 -18.94 -0.55 19.22
C VAL A 267 -18.23 -0.73 17.88
N PHE A 268 -18.15 0.32 17.04
CA PHE A 268 -17.44 0.24 15.76
C PHE A 268 -16.00 -0.24 15.91
N ASN A 269 -15.24 0.36 16.83
CA ASN A 269 -13.84 0.02 17.10
C ASN A 269 -13.65 -1.36 17.75
N ARG A 270 -14.71 -2.00 18.26
CA ARG A 270 -14.68 -3.41 18.68
C ARG A 270 -14.63 -4.36 17.48
N TYR A 271 -15.30 -4.01 16.38
CA TYR A 271 -15.43 -4.87 15.20
C TYR A 271 -14.38 -4.58 14.12
N PHE A 272 -13.99 -3.32 13.98
CA PHE A 272 -13.07 -2.83 12.96
C PHE A 272 -11.84 -2.20 13.62
N THR A 273 -10.71 -2.90 13.52
CA THR A 273 -9.46 -2.49 14.16
C THR A 273 -8.36 -2.31 13.13
N ALA A 274 -7.39 -1.43 13.41
CA ALA A 274 -6.27 -1.15 12.52
C ALA A 274 -5.49 -2.41 12.09
N ALA A 275 -5.38 -3.41 12.97
CA ALA A 275 -4.72 -4.68 12.67
C ALA A 275 -5.35 -5.46 11.50
N ARG A 276 -6.64 -5.21 11.22
CA ARG A 276 -7.38 -5.86 10.13
C ARG A 276 -7.21 -5.16 8.78
N PHE A 277 -6.87 -3.88 8.81
CA PHE A 277 -6.82 -2.99 7.65
C PHE A 277 -5.51 -3.15 6.83
N GLY A 278 -4.49 -3.76 7.43
CA GLY A 278 -3.29 -4.27 6.74
C GLY A 278 -2.17 -3.26 6.46
N ALA A 279 -2.49 -1.98 6.28
CA ALA A 279 -1.51 -0.95 5.88
C ALA A 279 -1.47 0.30 6.77
N VAL A 280 -2.05 0.23 7.98
CA VAL A 280 -2.16 1.38 8.88
C VAL A 280 -0.77 1.80 9.39
N GLY A 281 -0.39 3.05 9.12
CA GLY A 281 0.84 3.66 9.59
C GLY A 281 0.68 4.43 10.90
N GLY A 282 -0.53 4.88 11.23
CA GLY A 282 -0.80 5.55 12.51
C GLY A 282 -2.27 5.92 12.72
N GLN A 283 -2.58 6.26 13.97
CA GLN A 283 -3.91 6.64 14.45
C GLN A 283 -3.81 7.92 15.28
N PHE A 284 -4.84 8.78 15.20
CA PHE A 284 -4.94 9.96 16.07
C PHE A 284 -5.13 9.56 17.53
N GLU A 285 -6.12 8.68 17.77
CA GLU A 285 -6.42 8.09 19.06
C GLU A 285 -6.03 6.60 18.98
N GLN A 286 -5.06 6.18 19.79
CA GLN A 286 -4.58 4.79 19.77
C GLN A 286 -5.73 3.81 20.02
N GLY A 287 -5.84 2.78 19.18
CA GLY A 287 -6.92 1.81 19.25
C GLY A 287 -8.23 2.25 18.58
N LYS A 288 -8.32 3.48 18.02
CA LYS A 288 -9.48 3.94 17.25
C LYS A 288 -9.15 4.14 15.77
N VAL A 289 -10.00 3.63 14.89
CA VAL A 289 -9.85 3.80 13.44
C VAL A 289 -10.53 5.06 12.89
N ASP A 290 -11.28 5.78 13.73
CA ASP A 290 -12.00 7.02 13.41
C ASP A 290 -11.15 8.02 12.62
N ASN A 291 -9.88 8.15 13.00
CA ASN A 291 -8.90 8.96 12.28
C ASN A 291 -7.60 8.17 12.19
N SER A 292 -7.25 7.71 11.00
CA SER A 292 -6.08 6.88 10.75
C SER A 292 -5.48 7.19 9.39
N TYR A 293 -4.20 6.87 9.22
CA TYR A 293 -3.59 6.87 7.90
C TYR A 293 -2.98 5.52 7.57
N SER A 294 -3.06 5.16 6.30
CA SER A 294 -2.41 4.00 5.73
C SER A 294 -1.43 4.44 4.63
N THR A 295 -0.33 3.72 4.47
CA THR A 295 0.64 3.98 3.40
C THR A 295 0.85 2.74 2.55
N TYR A 296 0.98 2.92 1.24
CA TYR A 296 1.31 1.84 0.32
C TYR A 296 2.11 2.36 -0.88
N GLU A 297 2.74 1.45 -1.61
CA GLU A 297 3.47 1.74 -2.84
C GLU A 297 2.77 1.11 -4.04
N ALA A 298 2.57 1.92 -5.08
CA ALA A 298 1.91 1.51 -6.31
C ALA A 298 2.26 2.46 -7.45
N GLY A 299 2.34 1.96 -8.69
CA GLY A 299 2.68 2.82 -9.81
C GLY A 299 4.13 3.34 -9.76
N GLY A 300 5.00 2.74 -8.94
CA GLY A 300 6.33 3.29 -8.61
C GLY A 300 6.33 4.54 -7.72
N LEU A 301 5.19 4.89 -7.11
CA LEU A 301 5.01 6.06 -6.26
C LEU A 301 4.54 5.67 -4.85
N GLN A 302 4.71 6.61 -3.91
CA GLN A 302 4.23 6.48 -2.53
C GLN A 302 2.84 7.09 -2.39
N TRP A 303 1.95 6.41 -1.68
CA TRP A 303 0.57 6.80 -1.47
C TRP A 303 0.22 6.80 0.01
N LEU A 304 -0.57 7.79 0.42
CA LEU A 304 -1.09 7.90 1.79
C LEU A 304 -2.60 8.06 1.73
N VAL A 305 -3.33 7.16 2.37
CA VAL A 305 -4.78 7.26 2.55
C VAL A 305 -5.05 7.78 3.95
N LEU A 306 -5.46 9.04 4.05
CA LEU A 306 -5.83 9.71 5.28
C LEU A 306 -7.34 9.60 5.47
N THR A 307 -7.77 8.75 6.40
CA THR A 307 -9.18 8.53 6.72
C THR A 307 -9.53 9.33 7.97
N LEU A 308 -10.56 10.17 7.88
CA LEU A 308 -10.98 11.08 8.94
C LEU A 308 -12.43 10.85 9.35
N GLU A 309 -12.71 11.11 10.62
CA GLU A 309 -14.05 11.07 11.18
C GLU A 309 -14.97 12.08 10.47
N LEU A 310 -16.27 11.80 10.42
CA LEU A 310 -17.27 12.75 9.95
C LEU A 310 -17.20 14.08 10.71
N TRP A 311 -17.28 15.19 9.98
CA TRP A 311 -17.26 16.57 10.50
C TRP A 311 -16.17 16.78 11.54
N PRO A 312 -14.90 16.58 11.15
CA PRO A 312 -13.81 16.26 12.06
C PRO A 312 -13.59 17.33 13.12
N ARG A 313 -13.17 16.89 14.31
CA ARG A 313 -12.70 17.79 15.37
C ARG A 313 -11.47 18.57 14.89
N ALA A 314 -11.30 19.80 15.38
CA ALA A 314 -10.16 20.64 14.99
C ALA A 314 -8.81 20.00 15.39
N GLU A 315 -8.78 19.23 16.48
CA GLU A 315 -7.63 18.48 16.95
C GLU A 315 -7.28 17.32 16.00
N ALA A 316 -8.28 16.61 15.49
CA ALA A 316 -8.09 15.56 14.47
C ALA A 316 -7.56 16.16 13.16
N VAL A 317 -8.08 17.32 12.74
CA VAL A 317 -7.54 18.07 11.59
C VAL A 317 -6.10 18.53 11.85
N THR A 318 -5.78 18.97 13.07
CA THR A 318 -4.41 19.36 13.43
C THR A 318 -3.44 18.19 13.39
N TRP A 319 -3.85 17.02 13.89
CA TRP A 319 -3.09 15.78 13.76
C TRP A 319 -2.87 15.39 12.30
N ALA A 320 -3.94 15.45 11.48
CA ALA A 320 -3.89 15.16 10.05
C ALA A 320 -2.90 16.06 9.30
N LYS A 321 -2.86 17.36 9.63
CA LYS A 321 -1.86 18.30 9.10
C LYS A 321 -0.43 17.84 9.40
N GLY A 322 -0.19 17.37 10.62
CA GLY A 322 1.10 16.79 11.01
C GLY A 322 1.46 15.54 10.20
N VAL A 323 0.49 14.65 9.99
CA VAL A 323 0.68 13.46 9.14
C VAL A 323 1.02 13.87 7.70
N VAL A 324 0.24 14.72 7.05
CA VAL A 324 0.49 15.13 5.66
C VAL A 324 1.84 15.84 5.51
N ALA A 325 2.19 16.72 6.46
CA ALA A 325 3.47 17.43 6.46
C ALA A 325 4.68 16.48 6.62
N ALA A 326 4.52 15.40 7.38
CA ALA A 326 5.56 14.39 7.56
C ALA A 326 5.75 13.45 6.35
N HIS A 327 4.83 13.48 5.38
CA HIS A 327 4.85 12.60 4.19
C HIS A 327 4.88 13.41 2.88
N PRO A 328 5.84 14.33 2.67
CA PRO A 328 5.84 15.23 1.52
C PRO A 328 6.01 14.52 0.17
N ARG A 329 6.55 13.29 0.18
CA ARG A 329 6.73 12.44 -1.02
C ARG A 329 5.55 11.52 -1.33
N HIS A 330 4.51 11.52 -0.50
CA HIS A 330 3.33 10.68 -0.73
C HIS A 330 2.24 11.47 -1.46
N ASN A 331 1.58 10.83 -2.42
CA ASN A 331 0.32 11.30 -2.99
C ASN A 331 -0.81 11.02 -2.00
N VAL A 332 -1.41 12.07 -1.46
CA VAL A 332 -2.40 11.97 -0.38
C VAL A 332 -3.82 11.87 -0.95
N ILE A 333 -4.51 10.83 -0.51
CA ILE A 333 -5.95 10.60 -0.68
C ILE A 333 -6.61 10.88 0.67
N VAL A 334 -7.55 11.81 0.73
CA VAL A 334 -8.36 12.08 1.92
C VAL A 334 -9.70 11.36 1.79
N VAL A 335 -10.15 10.71 2.85
CA VAL A 335 -11.45 10.03 2.90
C VAL A 335 -12.18 10.49 4.16
N THR A 336 -13.39 11.02 4.01
CA THR A 336 -14.27 11.41 5.11
C THR A 336 -15.71 11.22 4.68
N HIS A 337 -16.65 11.04 5.60
CA HIS A 337 -18.01 10.67 5.23
C HIS A 337 -18.78 11.80 4.55
N ASP A 338 -18.70 13.04 5.04
CA ASP A 338 -19.36 14.19 4.41
C ASP A 338 -18.32 15.19 3.88
N TYR A 339 -18.50 15.65 2.62
CA TYR A 339 -17.59 16.62 2.03
C TYR A 339 -18.21 17.54 0.96
N ILE A 340 -18.57 17.00 -0.20
CA ILE A 340 -19.32 17.72 -1.24
C ILE A 340 -20.74 17.18 -1.34
N ASP A 341 -21.68 18.01 -1.78
CA ASP A 341 -23.08 17.63 -2.01
C ASP A 341 -23.31 17.02 -3.40
N GLY A 342 -24.57 16.64 -3.67
CA GLY A 342 -25.01 16.11 -4.98
C GLY A 342 -24.85 17.06 -6.17
N ASN A 343 -24.58 18.35 -5.93
CA ASN A 343 -24.26 19.34 -6.97
C ASN A 343 -22.75 19.56 -7.11
N GLY A 344 -21.91 18.90 -6.30
CA GLY A 344 -20.46 19.09 -6.25
C GLY A 344 -20.02 20.35 -5.50
N ALA A 345 -20.89 20.96 -4.69
CA ALA A 345 -20.53 22.06 -3.81
C ALA A 345 -19.94 21.52 -2.51
N ILE A 346 -18.86 22.14 -1.98
CA ILE A 346 -18.34 21.79 -0.66
C ILE A 346 -19.38 22.20 0.39
N GLU A 347 -19.75 21.25 1.26
CA GLU A 347 -20.77 21.49 2.28
C GLU A 347 -20.28 22.50 3.32
N GLN A 348 -21.18 23.38 3.73
CA GLN A 348 -20.87 24.53 4.60
C GLN A 348 -21.20 24.27 6.07
N SER A 349 -22.12 23.34 6.33
CA SER A 349 -22.60 23.01 7.66
C SER A 349 -21.75 21.92 8.29
N ALA A 350 -21.57 21.99 9.61
CA ALA A 350 -21.07 20.84 10.39
C ALA A 350 -22.22 19.98 10.92
N SER A 351 -23.49 20.34 10.64
CA SER A 351 -24.67 19.72 11.24
C SER A 351 -24.54 19.60 12.77
N TYR A 352 -24.43 18.39 13.31
CA TYR A 352 -24.17 18.10 14.73
C TYR A 352 -22.73 17.64 15.01
N GLY A 353 -21.83 17.77 14.05
CA GLY A 353 -20.39 17.57 14.19
C GLY A 353 -19.64 18.79 14.71
N ALA A 354 -18.30 18.76 14.60
CA ALA A 354 -17.42 19.76 15.20
C ALA A 354 -17.01 20.86 14.22
N THR A 355 -16.61 20.50 13.00
CA THR A 355 -16.25 21.46 11.94
C THR A 355 -16.85 21.04 10.61
N SER A 356 -17.08 22.01 9.71
CA SER A 356 -17.71 21.75 8.41
C SER A 356 -16.73 21.19 7.39
N PRO A 357 -17.21 20.58 6.29
CA PRO A 357 -16.37 20.24 5.16
C PRO A 357 -15.61 21.42 4.56
N GLN A 358 -16.22 22.61 4.54
CA GLN A 358 -15.52 23.85 4.18
C GLN A 358 -14.32 24.12 5.09
N TYR A 359 -14.46 23.93 6.41
CA TYR A 359 -13.33 24.06 7.33
C TYR A 359 -12.22 23.05 7.01
N LEU A 360 -12.56 21.79 6.73
CA LEU A 360 -11.59 20.77 6.34
C LEU A 360 -10.87 21.15 5.03
N PHE A 361 -11.61 21.68 4.05
CA PHE A 361 -11.03 22.17 2.82
C PHE A 361 -10.01 23.28 3.06
N ASP A 362 -10.42 24.29 3.82
CA ASP A 362 -9.61 25.48 4.08
C ASP A 362 -8.39 25.22 4.94
N ASN A 363 -8.45 24.28 5.88
CA ASN A 363 -7.40 24.07 6.88
C ASN A 363 -6.46 22.90 6.58
N LEU A 364 -6.88 21.97 5.71
CA LEU A 364 -6.10 20.78 5.35
C LEU A 364 -6.03 20.60 3.83
N VAL A 365 -7.15 20.31 3.18
CA VAL A 365 -7.15 19.77 1.80
C VAL A 365 -6.46 20.72 0.83
N LYS A 366 -6.78 22.02 0.86
CA LYS A 366 -6.19 22.99 -0.08
C LYS A 366 -4.79 23.46 0.30
N GLN A 367 -4.30 23.11 1.50
CA GLN A 367 -3.08 23.67 2.09
C GLN A 367 -1.81 22.90 1.70
N TYR A 368 -1.93 21.71 1.12
CA TYR A 368 -0.78 20.85 0.83
C TYR A 368 -0.73 20.46 -0.64
N ALA A 369 0.44 20.66 -1.26
CA ALA A 369 0.65 20.39 -2.69
C ALA A 369 0.50 18.90 -3.05
N ASN A 370 0.69 18.02 -2.08
CA ASN A 370 0.66 16.57 -2.27
C ASN A 370 -0.72 15.94 -2.01
N VAL A 371 -1.75 16.71 -1.64
CA VAL A 371 -3.15 16.25 -1.63
C VAL A 371 -3.69 16.23 -3.05
N LYS A 372 -4.15 15.06 -3.49
CA LYS A 372 -4.61 14.80 -4.88
C LYS A 372 -6.09 14.48 -4.94
N PHE A 373 -6.58 13.66 -4.02
CA PHE A 373 -7.93 13.13 -4.08
C PHE A 373 -8.67 13.31 -2.75
N VAL A 374 -9.98 13.54 -2.84
CA VAL A 374 -10.90 13.52 -1.69
C VAL A 374 -12.09 12.63 -2.04
N PHE A 375 -12.46 11.69 -1.16
CA PHE A 375 -13.63 10.83 -1.31
C PHE A 375 -14.61 11.01 -0.17
N SER A 376 -15.89 11.09 -0.49
CA SER A 376 -16.99 11.19 0.47
C SER A 376 -18.25 10.45 0.04
N GLY A 377 -19.20 10.35 0.96
CA GLY A 377 -20.54 9.81 0.77
C GLY A 377 -21.55 10.77 1.40
N HIS A 378 -22.34 10.26 2.35
CA HIS A 378 -23.37 10.96 3.13
C HIS A 378 -24.61 11.41 2.34
N THR A 379 -24.43 12.10 1.21
CA THR A 379 -25.52 12.73 0.46
C THR A 379 -25.52 12.37 -1.03
N GLY A 380 -26.68 12.57 -1.67
CA GLY A 380 -26.84 12.40 -3.10
C GLY A 380 -26.60 10.97 -3.61
N ILE A 381 -26.19 10.86 -4.88
CA ILE A 381 -25.90 9.59 -5.55
C ILE A 381 -24.41 9.53 -5.88
N ALA A 382 -23.97 10.37 -6.81
CA ALA A 382 -22.56 10.61 -7.09
C ALA A 382 -22.36 12.00 -7.70
N ALA A 383 -21.25 12.65 -7.35
CA ALA A 383 -20.86 13.96 -7.86
C ALA A 383 -19.33 14.07 -7.89
N ASN A 384 -18.81 15.06 -8.62
CA ASN A 384 -17.38 15.33 -8.64
C ASN A 384 -17.10 16.83 -8.71
N ARG A 385 -15.92 17.22 -8.22
CA ARG A 385 -15.44 18.60 -8.20
C ARG A 385 -13.93 18.61 -8.41
N VAL A 386 -13.40 19.68 -9.01
CA VAL A 386 -11.96 19.92 -9.09
C VAL A 386 -11.65 21.31 -8.55
N ASP A 387 -10.85 21.37 -7.49
CA ASP A 387 -10.36 22.62 -6.90
C ASP A 387 -8.88 22.84 -7.22
N THR A 388 -8.40 24.05 -6.94
CA THR A 388 -6.97 24.39 -7.00
C THR A 388 -6.49 24.71 -5.59
N GLY A 389 -5.49 23.97 -5.11
CA GLY A 389 -4.83 24.21 -3.82
C GLY A 389 -3.99 25.49 -3.83
N VAL A 390 -3.55 25.94 -2.66
CA VAL A 390 -2.76 27.18 -2.49
C VAL A 390 -1.40 27.12 -3.19
N HIS A 391 -0.93 25.92 -3.54
CA HIS A 391 0.30 25.66 -4.29
C HIS A 391 0.06 25.46 -5.79
N GLY A 392 -1.15 25.68 -6.29
CA GLY A 392 -1.51 25.50 -7.70
C GLY A 392 -1.79 24.03 -8.09
N ASN A 393 -1.66 23.07 -7.18
CA ASN A 393 -2.02 21.68 -7.41
C ASN A 393 -3.54 21.53 -7.63
N LYS A 394 -3.95 20.59 -8.47
CA LYS A 394 -5.36 20.20 -8.61
C LYS A 394 -5.74 19.19 -7.53
N ILE A 395 -6.96 19.32 -7.04
CA ILE A 395 -7.56 18.46 -6.02
C ILE A 395 -8.86 17.93 -6.59
N TYR A 396 -8.94 16.61 -6.76
CA TYR A 396 -10.08 15.93 -7.38
C TYR A 396 -10.95 15.31 -6.30
N SER A 397 -12.16 15.83 -6.14
CA SER A 397 -13.11 15.35 -5.14
C SER A 397 -14.22 14.56 -5.80
N PHE A 398 -14.55 13.41 -5.20
CA PHE A 398 -15.63 12.54 -5.66
C PHE A 398 -16.52 12.14 -4.49
N MET A 399 -17.81 12.38 -4.64
CA MET A 399 -18.84 11.91 -3.73
C MET A 399 -19.55 10.72 -4.34
N GLN A 400 -19.89 9.75 -3.50
CA GLN A 400 -20.74 8.62 -3.85
C GLN A 400 -21.41 8.02 -2.63
N THR A 401 -22.72 7.89 -2.70
CA THR A 401 -23.55 7.39 -1.59
C THR A 401 -24.42 6.24 -2.05
N PHE A 402 -25.11 6.43 -3.17
CA PHE A 402 -25.95 5.43 -3.84
C PHE A 402 -27.08 4.78 -3.03
N HIS A 403 -27.12 4.85 -1.68
CA HIS A 403 -28.13 4.29 -0.75
C HIS A 403 -28.95 3.15 -1.36
N SER A 404 -28.25 2.19 -1.96
CA SER A 404 -28.87 1.31 -2.93
C SER A 404 -29.65 0.25 -2.18
N ASN A 405 -30.84 -0.10 -2.69
CA ASN A 405 -31.65 -1.20 -2.16
C ASN A 405 -31.68 -2.43 -3.07
N THR A 406 -31.05 -2.34 -4.25
CA THR A 406 -31.18 -3.36 -5.31
C THR A 406 -29.84 -3.82 -5.90
N THR A 407 -28.80 -3.01 -5.77
CA THR A 407 -27.45 -3.31 -6.29
C THR A 407 -26.34 -2.82 -5.34
N ASN A 408 -25.06 -2.93 -5.73
CA ASN A 408 -23.89 -2.72 -4.86
C ASN A 408 -22.73 -1.93 -5.53
N PRO A 409 -22.96 -0.68 -5.97
CA PRO A 409 -21.99 0.08 -6.75
C PRO A 409 -20.66 0.25 -6.00
N VAL A 410 -19.56 0.24 -6.75
CA VAL A 410 -18.21 0.58 -6.29
C VAL A 410 -17.57 1.48 -7.33
N ARG A 411 -16.92 2.56 -6.89
CA ARG A 411 -16.10 3.38 -7.79
C ARG A 411 -14.73 2.76 -7.91
N MET A 412 -14.32 2.56 -9.14
CA MET A 412 -12.97 2.20 -9.49
C MET A 412 -12.22 3.44 -9.95
N LEU A 413 -10.94 3.48 -9.63
CA LEU A 413 -9.99 4.44 -10.16
C LEU A 413 -8.79 3.67 -10.66
N GLU A 414 -8.42 3.92 -11.91
CA GLU A 414 -7.19 3.45 -12.55
C GLU A 414 -6.26 4.66 -12.69
N ILE A 415 -5.07 4.56 -12.11
CA ILE A 415 -4.04 5.60 -12.15
C ILE A 415 -2.92 5.12 -13.05
N ASP A 416 -2.55 5.94 -14.03
CA ASP A 416 -1.31 5.79 -14.79
C ASP A 416 -0.32 6.86 -14.33
N THR A 417 0.67 6.43 -13.55
CA THR A 417 1.72 7.30 -13.00
C THR A 417 2.72 7.74 -14.04
N LYS A 418 2.85 7.06 -15.18
CA LYS A 418 3.71 7.51 -16.28
C LYS A 418 3.01 8.60 -17.09
N ALA A 419 1.72 8.40 -17.40
CA ALA A 419 0.90 9.36 -18.12
C ALA A 419 0.41 10.53 -17.24
N ASP A 420 0.63 10.45 -15.91
CA ASP A 420 0.13 11.43 -14.94
C ASP A 420 -1.39 11.63 -15.08
N SER A 421 -2.13 10.51 -15.04
CA SER A 421 -3.55 10.49 -15.34
C SER A 421 -4.34 9.56 -14.43
N VAL A 422 -5.64 9.82 -14.32
CA VAL A 422 -6.60 8.98 -13.63
C VAL A 422 -7.86 8.82 -14.48
N ARG A 423 -8.35 7.58 -14.57
CA ARG A 423 -9.69 7.26 -15.06
C ARG A 423 -10.51 6.74 -13.89
N THR A 424 -11.76 7.16 -13.78
CA THR A 424 -12.68 6.64 -12.77
C THR A 424 -14.04 6.32 -13.37
N TRP A 425 -14.64 5.23 -12.90
CA TRP A 425 -15.97 4.76 -13.30
C TRP A 425 -16.66 4.11 -12.09
N ILE A 426 -17.98 3.95 -12.16
CA ILE A 426 -18.76 3.25 -11.14
C ILE A 426 -19.39 2.00 -11.75
N TYR A 427 -19.20 0.87 -11.08
CA TYR A 427 -19.66 -0.44 -11.50
C TYR A 427 -20.27 -1.19 -10.31
N ALA A 428 -21.36 -1.92 -10.52
CA ALA A 428 -21.97 -2.75 -9.49
C ALA A 428 -21.85 -4.24 -9.82
N PRO A 429 -20.96 -4.99 -9.14
CA PRO A 429 -20.71 -6.40 -9.43
C PRO A 429 -21.88 -7.34 -9.13
N TYR A 430 -22.91 -6.91 -8.39
CA TYR A 430 -24.06 -7.74 -8.03
C TYR A 430 -24.93 -8.07 -9.24
N ASN A 431 -25.09 -7.11 -10.15
CA ASN A 431 -25.98 -7.19 -11.30
C ASN A 431 -25.33 -6.74 -12.61
N ASP A 432 -23.99 -6.63 -12.65
CA ASP A 432 -23.20 -6.23 -13.83
C ASP A 432 -23.62 -4.86 -14.40
N GLN A 433 -24.02 -3.94 -13.53
CA GLN A 433 -24.49 -2.62 -13.92
C GLN A 433 -23.34 -1.60 -13.94
N SER A 434 -23.23 -0.86 -15.05
CA SER A 434 -22.31 0.28 -15.17
C SER A 434 -23.06 1.61 -15.10
N PHE A 435 -22.47 2.60 -14.44
CA PHE A 435 -23.04 3.94 -14.27
C PHE A 435 -22.17 4.97 -15.02
N THR A 436 -22.18 4.89 -16.35
CA THR A 436 -21.26 5.61 -17.23
C THR A 436 -21.46 7.13 -17.21
N GLU A 437 -22.60 7.62 -16.70
CA GLU A 437 -22.84 9.04 -16.49
C GLU A 437 -21.86 9.68 -15.48
N TYR A 438 -21.25 8.86 -14.62
CA TYR A 438 -20.27 9.29 -13.62
C TYR A 438 -18.81 8.99 -13.99
N ASP A 439 -18.56 8.49 -15.21
CA ASP A 439 -17.21 8.25 -15.71
C ASP A 439 -16.46 9.57 -15.89
N ARG A 440 -15.21 9.63 -15.42
CA ARG A 440 -14.34 10.81 -15.59
C ARG A 440 -12.92 10.36 -15.90
N SER A 441 -12.23 11.17 -16.70
CA SER A 441 -10.80 11.00 -16.97
C SER A 441 -10.11 12.35 -16.85
N PHE A 442 -8.97 12.38 -16.15
CA PHE A 442 -8.14 13.56 -16.00
C PHE A 442 -6.69 13.22 -16.32
N THR A 443 -6.00 14.15 -16.97
CA THR A 443 -4.56 14.10 -17.24
C THR A 443 -3.89 15.30 -16.59
N GLY A 444 -2.58 15.23 -16.38
CA GLY A 444 -1.85 16.30 -15.69
C GLY A 444 -2.29 16.41 -14.22
N ILE A 445 -2.59 15.29 -13.57
CA ILE A 445 -3.08 15.27 -12.17
C ILE A 445 -1.99 15.67 -11.16
N GLY A 446 -0.75 15.82 -11.62
CA GLY A 446 0.35 16.43 -10.89
C GLY A 446 0.86 15.54 -9.76
N LEU A 447 1.06 14.24 -10.00
CA LEU A 447 1.55 13.29 -9.00
C LEU A 447 2.93 13.69 -8.45
N VAL A 448 3.11 13.50 -7.15
CA VAL A 448 4.41 13.61 -6.47
C VAL A 448 5.23 12.36 -6.80
N ARG A 449 6.50 12.56 -7.16
CA ARG A 449 7.44 11.51 -7.61
C ARG A 449 8.66 11.38 -6.72
#